data_AF-A0A6L6IJ94-F1
#
_entry.id   AF-A0A6L6IJ94-F1
#
_cell.length_a   1.000
_cell.length_b   1.000
_cell.length_c   1.000
_cell.angle_alpha   90.00
_cell.angle_beta   90.00
_cell.angle_gamma   90.00
#
_symmetry.space_group_name_H-M   'P 1'
#
loop_
_entity.id
_entity.type
_entity.pdbx_description
1 polymer ?
#
loop_
_entity_poly.entity_id
_entity_poly.type
_entity_poly.pdbx_seq_one_letter_code
_entity_poly.pdbx_strand_id
1 'polypeptide(L)'
;MKSLRLTLCVMPLVLSGCSTLSSVNWSAANPWNWFGSSTEVTEQGVGELTADTPLEEQAIADALDGDYRLRGGMKTANGTVVRFFEAMKDDNVAMVIHGDEEAISRIDVLDKDIEAGAGGAIGTPFGDLYSKAFGNCQPATGDDRGAVECRAEGSQHVSYLFTGQWRGPEGLMPSDDALRLWTISKIVWRR
;
A
#
# COMPACT_ATOMS: atom_id res chain seq x y z
N MET A 1 24.16 84.14 8.61
CA MET A 1 23.61 83.39 7.46
C MET A 1 22.93 82.13 7.98
N LYS A 2 21.64 81.98 7.67
CA LYS A 2 20.78 80.77 7.62
C LYS A 2 20.89 79.69 8.74
N SER A 3 19.86 79.71 9.58
CA SER A 3 19.06 78.62 10.15
C SER A 3 19.26 77.21 9.57
N LEU A 4 19.39 76.20 10.44
CA LEU A 4 18.35 75.15 10.56
C LEU A 4 18.56 74.33 11.86
N ARG A 5 17.61 74.46 12.80
CA ARG A 5 17.40 73.47 13.86
C ARG A 5 16.60 72.33 13.25
N LEU A 6 17.13 71.11 13.24
CA LEU A 6 16.36 69.90 12.95
C LEU A 6 16.34 69.04 14.20
N THR A 7 15.31 69.25 15.02
CA THR A 7 14.89 68.34 16.07
C THR A 7 14.18 67.17 15.39
N LEU A 8 14.71 65.95 15.48
CA LEU A 8 13.94 64.74 15.13
C LEU A 8 13.93 63.80 16.35
N CYS A 9 12.75 63.68 16.93
CA CYS A 9 12.41 62.80 18.03
C CYS A 9 12.44 61.31 17.60
N VAL A 10 13.04 60.48 18.46
CA VAL A 10 12.45 59.29 19.09
C VAL A 10 11.53 58.41 18.23
N MET A 11 11.92 57.15 17.98
CA MET A 11 11.36 55.92 18.61
C MET A 11 11.92 54.66 17.88
N PRO A 12 12.38 53.61 18.59
CA PRO A 12 12.74 52.33 17.98
C PRO A 12 11.47 51.54 17.63
N LEU A 13 11.32 51.17 16.37
CA LEU A 13 10.30 50.21 15.94
C LEU A 13 10.77 48.80 16.33
N VAL A 14 10.30 48.34 17.49
CA VAL A 14 10.39 46.94 17.92
C VAL A 14 9.38 46.15 17.08
N LEU A 15 9.83 45.51 16.00
CA LEU A 15 9.05 44.45 15.34
C LEU A 15 9.18 43.17 16.18
N SER A 16 8.34 43.04 17.21
CA SER A 16 7.98 41.74 17.77
C SER A 16 6.98 41.08 16.82
N GLY A 17 7.50 40.43 15.78
CA GLY A 17 6.73 39.50 14.95
C GLY A 17 6.61 38.17 15.67
N CYS A 18 5.41 37.87 16.16
CA CYS A 18 5.02 36.54 16.65
C CYS A 18 4.94 35.60 15.43
N SER A 19 6.02 34.88 15.11
CA SER A 19 5.97 33.77 14.17
C SER A 19 5.56 32.51 14.91
N THR A 20 4.25 32.31 15.07
CA THR A 20 3.68 30.97 15.27
C THR A 20 3.80 30.21 13.94
N LEU A 21 4.98 29.66 13.68
CA LEU A 21 5.17 28.60 12.69
C LEU A 21 4.64 27.30 13.30
N SER A 22 3.32 27.23 13.49
CA SER A 22 2.63 26.01 13.88
C SER A 22 2.31 25.21 12.62
N SER A 23 2.79 23.96 12.61
CA SER A 23 2.46 22.85 11.71
C SER A 23 2.74 23.08 10.22
N VAL A 24 4.02 23.17 9.85
CA VAL A 24 4.41 22.73 8.51
C VAL A 24 4.43 21.20 8.55
N ASN A 25 3.47 20.56 7.88
CA ASN A 25 3.45 19.11 7.71
C ASN A 25 4.66 18.73 6.82
N TRP A 26 5.72 18.20 7.44
CA TRP A 26 6.96 17.83 6.75
C TRP A 26 6.75 16.70 5.73
N SER A 27 5.61 15.99 5.78
CA SER A 27 5.22 15.02 4.75
C SER A 27 4.96 15.68 3.39
N ALA A 28 4.63 16.97 3.33
CA ALA A 28 4.45 17.71 2.06
C ALA A 28 5.75 18.36 1.55
N ALA A 29 6.84 18.33 2.34
CA ALA A 29 8.11 18.98 2.02
C ALA A 29 9.15 18.00 1.44
N ASN A 30 8.83 16.71 1.33
CA ASN A 30 9.68 15.77 0.62
C ASN A 30 9.51 15.94 -0.89
N PRO A 31 10.58 16.28 -1.65
CA PRO A 31 10.50 16.52 -3.09
C PRO A 31 10.12 15.29 -3.93
N TRP A 32 9.88 14.15 -3.30
CA TRP A 32 9.44 12.90 -3.91
C TRP A 32 7.92 12.87 -4.12
N ASN A 33 7.14 13.60 -3.31
CA ASN A 33 5.67 13.63 -3.39
C ASN A 33 5.13 14.51 -4.55
N TRP A 34 6.01 15.18 -5.30
CA TRP A 34 5.63 16.02 -6.45
C TRP A 34 5.66 15.26 -7.78
N PHE A 35 6.47 14.20 -7.89
CA PHE A 35 6.43 13.33 -9.05
C PHE A 35 5.33 12.31 -8.76
N GLY A 36 4.12 12.55 -9.29
CA GLY A 36 2.98 11.66 -9.10
C GLY A 36 3.39 10.20 -9.31
N SER A 37 3.64 9.52 -8.19
CA SER A 37 4.05 8.13 -8.17
C SER A 37 2.79 7.33 -8.39
N SER A 38 2.71 6.66 -9.54
CA SER A 38 1.73 5.58 -9.68
C SER A 38 1.88 4.64 -8.49
N THR A 39 0.80 4.40 -7.76
CA THR A 39 0.79 3.44 -6.65
C THR A 39 1.25 2.08 -7.19
N GLU A 40 2.35 1.59 -6.65
CA GLU A 40 3.01 0.36 -7.09
C GLU A 40 3.32 -0.52 -5.86
N VAL A 41 3.24 -1.84 -6.02
CA VAL A 41 3.65 -2.79 -4.99
C VAL A 41 5.16 -3.01 -5.06
N THR A 42 5.87 -2.68 -4.00
CA THR A 42 7.33 -2.82 -3.89
C THR A 42 7.71 -3.71 -2.70
N GLU A 43 9.01 -3.97 -2.52
CA GLU A 43 9.48 -4.70 -1.33
C GLU A 43 9.14 -3.99 0.00
N GLN A 44 9.01 -2.66 -0.02
CA GLN A 44 8.80 -1.86 1.20
C GLN A 44 7.32 -1.61 1.52
N GLY A 45 6.43 -1.83 0.57
CA GLY A 45 5.03 -1.46 0.74
C GLY A 45 4.26 -1.31 -0.57
N VAL A 46 3.11 -0.62 -0.49
CA VAL A 46 2.25 -0.29 -1.63
C VAL A 46 2.10 1.22 -1.71
N GLY A 47 2.75 1.86 -2.68
CA GLY A 47 2.93 3.31 -2.67
C GLY A 47 3.61 3.77 -1.38
N GLU A 48 2.99 4.71 -0.66
CA GLU A 48 3.48 5.22 0.63
C GLU A 48 3.01 4.38 1.85
N LEU A 49 2.18 3.35 1.66
CA LEU A 49 1.81 2.43 2.73
C LEU A 49 2.94 1.44 3.00
N THR A 50 3.54 1.52 4.19
CA THR A 50 4.69 0.68 4.59
C THR A 50 4.45 0.00 5.93
N ALA A 51 5.42 -0.81 6.39
CA ALA A 51 5.38 -1.46 7.71
C ALA A 51 5.35 -0.46 8.88
N ASP A 52 5.79 0.78 8.67
CA ASP A 52 5.84 1.85 9.68
C ASP A 52 4.54 2.67 9.73
N THR A 53 3.64 2.50 8.76
CA THR A 53 2.36 3.22 8.73
C THR A 53 1.45 2.70 9.84
N PRO A 54 0.94 3.57 10.73
CA PRO A 54 -0.03 3.18 11.74
C PRO A 54 -1.31 2.62 11.11
N LEU A 55 -1.91 1.60 11.71
CA LEU A 55 -3.19 1.04 11.28
C LEU A 55 -4.37 1.93 11.72
N GLU A 56 -4.36 3.17 11.24
CA GLU A 56 -5.34 4.21 11.50
C GLU A 56 -5.89 4.79 10.20
N GLU A 57 -7.18 5.12 10.19
CA GLU A 57 -7.87 5.57 8.98
C GLU A 57 -7.22 6.81 8.37
N GLN A 58 -6.86 7.79 9.20
CA GLN A 58 -6.22 9.03 8.73
C GLN A 58 -4.83 8.78 8.14
N ALA A 59 -4.01 7.97 8.81
CA ALA A 59 -2.66 7.66 8.34
C ALA A 59 -2.70 6.91 7.00
N ILE A 60 -3.64 5.96 6.85
CA ILE A 60 -3.86 5.24 5.59
C ILE A 60 -4.40 6.18 4.50
N ALA A 61 -5.34 7.06 4.83
CA ALA A 61 -5.91 8.01 3.87
C ALA A 61 -4.86 8.99 3.33
N ASP A 62 -4.00 9.52 4.21
CA ASP A 62 -2.92 10.43 3.85
C ASP A 62 -1.89 9.74 2.94
N ALA A 63 -1.57 8.46 3.20
CA ALA A 63 -0.64 7.68 2.38
C ALA A 63 -1.21 7.28 1.01
N LEU A 64 -2.54 7.25 0.87
CA LEU A 64 -3.24 6.94 -0.38
C LEU A 64 -3.68 8.19 -1.16
N ASP A 65 -3.25 9.39 -0.72
CA ASP A 65 -3.59 10.71 -1.31
C ASP A 65 -5.10 10.93 -1.58
N GLY A 66 -5.96 10.26 -0.80
CA GLY A 66 -7.43 10.39 -0.93
C GLY A 66 -8.07 9.74 -2.17
N ASP A 67 -7.32 8.98 -2.97
CA ASP A 67 -7.85 8.29 -4.16
C ASP A 67 -8.86 7.19 -3.85
N TYR A 68 -8.88 6.74 -2.59
CA TYR A 68 -9.69 5.61 -2.14
C TYR A 68 -10.58 5.99 -0.96
N ARG A 69 -11.81 5.46 -0.96
CA ARG A 69 -12.72 5.56 0.19
C ARG A 69 -12.45 4.43 1.17
N LEU A 70 -12.09 4.75 2.41
CA LEU A 70 -11.78 3.74 3.42
C LEU A 70 -13.02 3.20 4.14
N ARG A 71 -12.98 1.93 4.50
CA ARG A 71 -13.95 1.25 5.37
C ARG A 71 -13.23 0.38 6.39
N GLY A 72 -13.36 0.72 7.67
CA GLY A 72 -12.81 -0.09 8.76
C GLY A 72 -13.65 -1.34 9.05
N GLY A 73 -12.99 -2.42 9.42
CA GLY A 73 -13.61 -3.68 9.83
C GLY A 73 -12.83 -4.37 10.96
N MET A 74 -13.46 -5.39 11.54
CA MET A 74 -12.82 -6.29 12.50
C MET A 74 -13.05 -7.74 12.05
N LYS A 75 -12.02 -8.57 12.14
CA LYS A 75 -12.11 -10.02 11.87
C LYS A 75 -11.33 -10.81 12.91
N THR A 76 -11.60 -12.11 12.98
CA THR A 76 -10.82 -13.01 13.83
C THR A 76 -9.69 -13.63 13.02
N ALA A 77 -8.44 -13.40 13.44
CA ALA A 77 -7.25 -14.05 12.89
C ALA A 77 -6.53 -14.78 14.03
N ASN A 78 -6.27 -16.09 13.85
CA ASN A 78 -5.60 -16.93 14.86
C ASN A 78 -6.22 -16.87 16.27
N GLY A 79 -7.55 -16.68 16.35
CA GLY A 79 -8.28 -16.58 17.61
C GLY A 79 -8.30 -15.19 18.25
N THR A 80 -7.61 -14.20 17.67
CA THR A 80 -7.61 -12.80 18.12
C THR A 80 -8.45 -11.93 17.18
N VAL A 81 -9.17 -10.95 17.73
CA VAL A 81 -9.86 -9.94 16.93
C VAL A 81 -8.85 -8.91 16.46
N VAL A 82 -8.68 -8.81 15.14
CA VAL A 82 -7.78 -7.85 14.48
C VAL A 82 -8.59 -6.85 13.67
N ARG A 83 -8.08 -5.61 13.58
CA ARG A 83 -8.65 -4.55 12.74
C ARG A 83 -8.07 -4.65 11.34
N PHE A 84 -8.84 -4.22 10.36
CA PHE A 84 -8.39 -4.07 8.98
C PHE A 84 -9.15 -2.91 8.33
N PHE A 85 -8.63 -2.41 7.21
CA PHE A 85 -9.28 -1.40 6.39
C PHE A 85 -9.42 -1.89 4.95
N GLU A 86 -10.60 -1.71 4.36
CA GLU A 86 -10.81 -1.86 2.92
C GLU A 86 -10.66 -0.47 2.29
N ALA A 87 -9.77 -0.36 1.30
CA ALA A 87 -9.71 0.80 0.42
C ALA A 87 -10.59 0.52 -0.80
N MET A 88 -11.63 1.33 -0.96
CA MET A 88 -12.62 1.19 -2.03
C MET A 88 -12.28 2.13 -3.18
N LYS A 89 -12.30 1.62 -4.41
CA LYS A 89 -12.31 2.39 -5.64
C LYS A 89 -13.66 2.17 -6.30
N ASP A 90 -14.40 3.25 -6.49
CA ASP A 90 -15.83 3.18 -6.83
C ASP A 90 -16.62 2.31 -5.83
N ASP A 91 -17.21 1.21 -6.32
CA ASP A 91 -17.98 0.24 -5.56
C ASP A 91 -17.22 -1.07 -5.27
N ASN A 92 -15.95 -1.17 -5.69
CA ASN A 92 -15.14 -2.37 -5.56
C ASN A 92 -14.05 -2.22 -4.50
N VAL A 93 -13.72 -3.31 -3.82
CA VAL A 93 -12.56 -3.36 -2.91
C VAL A 93 -11.30 -3.37 -3.77
N ALA A 94 -10.51 -2.31 -3.67
CA ALA A 94 -9.26 -2.15 -4.40
C ALA A 94 -8.08 -2.67 -3.58
N MET A 95 -8.08 -2.46 -2.26
CA MET A 95 -7.08 -3.02 -1.36
C MET A 95 -7.70 -3.41 -0.02
N VAL A 96 -7.08 -4.38 0.66
CA VAL A 96 -7.36 -4.70 2.06
C VAL A 96 -6.07 -4.58 2.86
N ILE A 97 -6.04 -3.61 3.77
CA ILE A 97 -4.91 -3.32 4.66
C ILE A 97 -5.16 -4.01 5.99
N HIS A 98 -4.28 -4.96 6.33
CA HIS A 98 -4.26 -5.65 7.61
C HIS A 98 -3.09 -5.12 8.44
N GLY A 99 -3.27 -5.11 9.76
CA GLY A 99 -2.18 -4.79 10.68
C GLY A 99 -2.09 -5.78 11.81
N ASP A 100 -0.88 -5.88 12.35
CA ASP A 100 -0.58 -6.57 13.58
C ASP A 100 -0.23 -5.52 14.62
N GLU A 101 -0.85 -5.60 15.80
CA GLU A 101 -0.73 -4.61 16.86
C GLU A 101 -1.24 -3.23 16.40
N GLU A 102 -0.33 -2.29 16.10
CA GLU A 102 -0.64 -0.89 15.78
C GLU A 102 -0.19 -0.45 14.38
N ALA A 103 0.48 -1.30 13.61
CA ALA A 103 1.03 -0.95 12.29
C ALA A 103 0.64 -1.94 11.19
N ILE A 104 0.75 -1.52 9.93
CA ILE A 104 0.46 -2.38 8.78
C ILE A 104 1.40 -3.58 8.76
N SER A 105 0.84 -4.77 8.55
CA SER A 105 1.60 -6.02 8.44
C SER A 105 1.40 -6.74 7.11
N ARG A 106 0.27 -6.49 6.44
CA ARG A 106 -0.07 -7.10 5.16
C ARG A 106 -1.00 -6.20 4.36
N ILE A 107 -0.77 -6.11 3.05
CA ILE A 107 -1.66 -5.41 2.11
C ILE A 107 -2.03 -6.38 1.00
N ASP A 108 -3.33 -6.62 0.84
CA ASP A 108 -3.87 -7.36 -0.29
C ASP A 108 -4.34 -6.35 -1.35
N VAL A 109 -3.74 -6.37 -2.53
CA VAL A 109 -4.09 -5.49 -3.66
C VAL A 109 -4.94 -6.27 -4.66
N LEU A 110 -6.10 -5.70 -4.99
CA LEU A 110 -7.04 -6.20 -5.99
C LEU A 110 -7.27 -5.18 -7.13
N ASP A 111 -6.77 -3.95 -6.99
CA ASP A 111 -6.79 -2.95 -8.05
C ASP A 111 -5.90 -3.40 -9.20
N LYS A 112 -6.49 -3.55 -10.39
CA LYS A 112 -5.77 -3.93 -11.61
C LYS A 112 -4.87 -2.82 -12.15
N ASP A 113 -5.08 -1.58 -11.72
CA ASP A 113 -4.30 -0.42 -12.15
C ASP A 113 -3.00 -0.28 -11.32
N ILE A 114 -2.83 -1.12 -10.27
CA ILE A 114 -1.62 -1.19 -9.45
C ILE A 114 -0.79 -2.39 -9.90
N GLU A 115 0.40 -2.13 -10.40
CA GLU A 115 1.37 -3.15 -10.78
C GLU A 115 2.31 -3.49 -9.60
N ALA A 116 2.94 -4.66 -9.65
CA ALA A 116 4.08 -4.94 -8.78
C ALA A 116 5.39 -4.56 -9.47
N GLY A 117 6.32 -3.96 -8.73
CA GLY A 117 7.64 -3.62 -9.24
C GLY A 117 8.53 -4.81 -9.56
N ALA A 118 8.18 -5.99 -9.03
CA ALA A 118 8.75 -7.27 -9.48
C ALA A 118 8.14 -7.78 -10.80
N GLY A 119 7.18 -7.05 -11.37
CA GLY A 119 6.45 -7.37 -12.59
C GLY A 119 5.07 -7.95 -12.33
N GLY A 120 4.17 -7.80 -13.30
CA GLY A 120 2.82 -8.37 -13.26
C GLY A 120 1.80 -7.49 -12.52
N ALA A 121 0.55 -7.66 -12.94
CA ALA A 121 -0.62 -6.98 -12.41
C ALA A 121 -1.77 -7.97 -12.28
N ILE A 122 -2.90 -7.54 -11.69
CA ILE A 122 -4.11 -8.35 -11.68
C ILE A 122 -4.48 -8.73 -13.13
N GLY A 123 -4.68 -10.02 -13.37
CA GLY A 123 -4.94 -10.58 -14.70
C GLY A 123 -3.72 -11.15 -15.42
N THR A 124 -2.49 -10.90 -14.95
CA THR A 124 -1.29 -11.50 -15.57
C THR A 124 -1.33 -13.03 -15.47
N PRO A 125 -1.16 -13.76 -16.59
CA PRO A 125 -1.07 -15.22 -16.58
C PRO A 125 0.14 -15.73 -15.80
N PHE A 126 -0.02 -16.86 -15.11
CA PHE A 126 1.07 -17.55 -14.42
C PHE A 126 2.24 -17.86 -15.37
N GLY A 127 1.93 -18.31 -16.59
CA GLY A 127 2.94 -18.68 -17.59
C GLY A 127 3.83 -17.55 -18.07
N ASP A 128 3.45 -16.29 -17.80
CA ASP A 128 4.24 -15.11 -18.16
C ASP A 128 5.29 -14.80 -17.09
N LEU A 129 5.07 -15.27 -15.85
CA LEU A 129 5.95 -15.00 -14.70
C LEU A 129 6.73 -16.24 -14.24
N TYR A 130 6.17 -17.44 -14.41
CA TYR A 130 6.76 -18.67 -13.90
C TYR A 130 6.71 -19.79 -14.93
N SER A 131 7.82 -20.55 -15.03
CA SER A 131 7.85 -21.77 -15.84
C SER A 131 7.26 -22.99 -15.13
N LYS A 132 7.23 -22.96 -13.79
CA LYS A 132 6.79 -24.06 -12.90
C LYS A 132 6.48 -23.55 -11.50
N ALA A 133 5.55 -24.21 -10.82
CA ALA A 133 5.13 -23.86 -9.48
C ALA A 133 6.11 -24.34 -8.39
N PHE A 134 6.80 -25.47 -8.63
CA PHE A 134 7.68 -26.07 -7.65
C PHE A 134 8.81 -25.13 -7.22
N GLY A 135 8.91 -24.86 -5.91
CA GLY A 135 9.92 -24.00 -5.29
C GLY A 135 9.52 -22.52 -5.20
N ASN A 136 8.55 -22.06 -5.98
CA ASN A 136 8.07 -20.68 -5.98
C ASN A 136 6.71 -20.54 -5.30
N CYS A 137 5.89 -21.59 -5.36
CA CYS A 137 4.47 -21.54 -5.02
C CYS A 137 4.07 -22.53 -3.93
N GLN A 138 3.00 -22.18 -3.23
CA GLN A 138 2.32 -23.01 -2.23
C GLN A 138 0.79 -22.84 -2.34
N PRO A 139 -0.01 -23.83 -1.91
CA PRO A 139 -1.45 -23.65 -1.81
C PRO A 139 -1.78 -22.53 -0.82
N ALA A 140 -2.68 -21.63 -1.21
CA ALA A 140 -3.14 -20.57 -0.32
C ALA A 140 -4.09 -21.14 0.77
N THR A 141 -4.16 -20.44 1.89
CA THR A 141 -4.88 -20.89 3.10
C THR A 141 -5.87 -19.83 3.58
N GLY A 142 -6.71 -20.18 4.57
CA GLY A 142 -7.68 -19.25 5.15
C GLY A 142 -8.76 -18.80 4.16
N ASP A 143 -8.89 -17.48 3.99
CA ASP A 143 -9.86 -16.83 3.10
C ASP A 143 -9.51 -17.04 1.61
N ASP A 144 -8.26 -17.39 1.33
CA ASP A 144 -7.70 -17.57 -0.03
C ASP A 144 -7.68 -19.04 -0.47
N ARG A 145 -8.39 -19.93 0.25
CA ARG A 145 -8.43 -21.37 -0.08
C ARG A 145 -8.86 -21.63 -1.52
N GLY A 146 -8.11 -22.50 -2.20
CA GLY A 146 -8.33 -22.83 -3.61
C GLY A 146 -7.49 -21.99 -4.58
N ALA A 147 -6.85 -20.93 -4.09
CA ALA A 147 -5.84 -20.20 -4.85
C ALA A 147 -4.44 -20.80 -4.66
N VAL A 148 -3.52 -20.40 -5.52
CA VAL A 148 -2.09 -20.72 -5.42
C VAL A 148 -1.31 -19.44 -5.17
N GLU A 149 -0.55 -19.40 -4.08
CA GLU A 149 0.32 -18.27 -3.75
C GLU A 149 1.73 -18.53 -4.25
N CYS A 150 2.30 -17.61 -5.03
CA CYS A 150 3.67 -17.69 -5.53
C CYS A 150 4.46 -16.45 -5.11
N ARG A 151 5.66 -16.63 -4.58
CA ARG A 151 6.54 -15.50 -4.24
C ARG A 151 7.09 -14.86 -5.51
N ALA A 152 7.04 -13.52 -5.59
CA ALA A 152 7.63 -12.78 -6.70
C ALA A 152 9.13 -13.05 -6.81
N GLU A 153 9.68 -13.02 -8.03
CA GLU A 153 11.10 -13.30 -8.24
C GLU A 153 11.97 -12.22 -7.57
N GLY A 154 12.96 -12.65 -6.77
CA GLY A 154 13.85 -11.74 -6.04
C GLY A 154 13.23 -11.03 -4.84
N SER A 155 11.93 -11.23 -4.59
CA SER A 155 11.18 -10.63 -3.49
C SER A 155 11.25 -11.45 -2.20
N GLN A 156 11.16 -10.79 -1.05
CA GLN A 156 10.88 -11.45 0.24
C GLN A 156 9.48 -11.11 0.76
N HIS A 157 8.90 -10.00 0.28
CA HIS A 157 7.69 -9.40 0.85
C HIS A 157 6.48 -9.49 -0.07
N VAL A 158 6.68 -9.58 -1.39
CA VAL A 158 5.65 -9.63 -2.42
C VAL A 158 5.39 -11.07 -2.90
N SER A 159 4.11 -11.46 -2.89
CA SER A 159 3.58 -12.68 -3.46
C SER A 159 2.39 -12.40 -4.38
N TYR A 160 2.15 -13.27 -5.35
CA TYR A 160 0.96 -13.26 -6.19
C TYR A 160 0.03 -14.41 -5.85
N LEU A 161 -1.27 -14.13 -5.87
CA LEU A 161 -2.31 -15.13 -5.69
C LEU A 161 -2.97 -15.44 -7.03
N PHE A 162 -2.75 -16.65 -7.54
CA PHE A 162 -3.33 -17.13 -8.78
C PHE A 162 -4.63 -17.87 -8.52
N THR A 163 -5.65 -17.55 -9.32
CA THR A 163 -6.91 -18.32 -9.37
C THR A 163 -7.28 -18.63 -10.81
N GLY A 164 -8.03 -19.72 -10.98
CA GLY A 164 -8.49 -20.16 -12.28
C GLY A 164 -9.38 -21.40 -12.15
N GLN A 165 -9.82 -21.95 -13.29
CA GLN A 165 -10.66 -23.13 -13.26
C GLN A 165 -9.84 -24.36 -12.86
N TRP A 166 -10.23 -25.01 -11.76
CA TRP A 166 -9.71 -26.31 -11.35
C TRP A 166 -10.82 -27.36 -11.42
N ARG A 167 -10.48 -28.54 -11.95
CA ARG A 167 -11.39 -29.71 -11.99
C ARG A 167 -10.79 -30.94 -11.31
N GLY A 168 -9.65 -30.79 -10.64
CA GLY A 168 -9.04 -31.87 -9.89
C GLY A 168 -9.52 -31.91 -8.43
N PRO A 169 -9.00 -32.85 -7.64
CA PRO A 169 -9.34 -32.97 -6.22
C PRO A 169 -9.02 -31.69 -5.44
N GLU A 170 -9.88 -31.38 -4.47
CA GLU A 170 -9.62 -30.30 -3.52
C GLU A 170 -8.39 -30.63 -2.65
N GLY A 171 -7.63 -29.61 -2.28
CA GLY A 171 -6.43 -29.75 -1.45
C GLY A 171 -5.17 -30.22 -2.18
N LEU A 172 -5.24 -30.53 -3.47
CA LEU A 172 -4.08 -30.74 -4.32
C LEU A 172 -3.75 -29.49 -5.13
N MET A 173 -2.46 -29.17 -5.22
CA MET A 173 -1.98 -28.11 -6.09
C MET A 173 -2.23 -28.49 -7.55
N PRO A 174 -2.82 -27.58 -8.36
CA PRO A 174 -2.96 -27.81 -9.80
C PRO A 174 -1.61 -28.07 -10.49
N SER A 175 -1.62 -28.82 -11.59
CA SER A 175 -0.42 -29.03 -12.39
C SER A 175 0.05 -27.74 -13.06
N ASP A 176 1.34 -27.65 -13.40
CA ASP A 176 1.91 -26.49 -14.10
C ASP A 176 1.14 -26.15 -15.40
N ASP A 177 0.69 -27.16 -16.14
CA ASP A 177 -0.12 -26.96 -17.36
C ASP A 177 -1.48 -26.29 -17.07
N ALA A 178 -2.11 -26.62 -15.94
CA ALA A 178 -3.35 -25.98 -15.51
C ALA A 178 -3.08 -24.56 -15.00
N LEU A 179 -2.03 -24.39 -14.19
CA LEU A 179 -1.64 -23.10 -13.62
C LEU A 179 -1.24 -22.10 -14.70
N ARG A 180 -0.63 -22.53 -15.81
CA ARG A 180 -0.19 -21.66 -16.90
C ARG A 180 -1.26 -20.68 -17.40
N LEU A 181 -2.53 -21.08 -17.35
CA LEU A 181 -3.68 -20.28 -17.76
C LEU A 181 -4.37 -19.51 -16.62
N TRP A 182 -3.98 -19.77 -15.37
CA TRP A 182 -4.46 -19.02 -14.22
C TRP A 182 -3.86 -17.62 -14.23
N THR A 183 -4.61 -16.68 -13.68
CA THR A 183 -4.19 -15.28 -13.66
C THR A 183 -4.04 -14.79 -12.23
N ILE A 184 -3.21 -13.78 -12.04
CA ILE A 184 -3.15 -13.06 -10.76
C ILE A 184 -4.54 -12.51 -10.46
N SER A 185 -5.04 -12.84 -9.28
CA SER A 185 -6.30 -12.34 -8.74
C SER A 185 -6.11 -11.40 -7.56
N LYS A 186 -4.91 -11.44 -6.96
CA LYS A 186 -4.51 -10.60 -5.84
C LYS A 186 -2.99 -10.53 -5.79
N ILE A 187 -2.44 -9.36 -5.47
CA ILE A 187 -1.02 -9.19 -5.12
C ILE A 187 -0.97 -8.97 -3.61
N VAL A 188 -0.05 -9.64 -2.91
CA VAL A 188 0.05 -9.59 -1.46
C VAL A 188 1.43 -9.10 -1.08
N TRP A 189 1.49 -7.97 -0.39
CA TRP A 189 2.69 -7.51 0.30
C TRP A 189 2.60 -7.87 1.79
N ARG A 190 3.71 -8.30 2.40
CA ARG A 190 3.83 -8.59 3.84
C ARG A 190 5.17 -8.10 4.35
N ARG A 191 5.18 -7.48 5.53
CA ARG A 191 6.42 -7.07 6.21
C ARG A 191 7.23 -8.26 6.72
#